data_AF-A0A7K3YHK4-F1
#
_entry.id   AF-A0A7K3YHK4-F1
#
_cell.length_a   1.000
_cell.length_b   1.000
_cell.length_c   1.000
_cell.angle_alpha   90.00
_cell.angle_beta   90.00
_cell.angle_gamma   90.00
#
_symmetry.space_group_name_H-M   'P 1'
#
loop_
_entity.id
_entity.type
_entity.pdbx_description
1 polymer ?
#
loop_
_entity_poly.entity_id
_entity_poly.type
_entity_poly.pdbx_seq_one_letter_code
_entity_poly.pdbx_strand_id
1 'polypeptide(L)'
;MATEDDIDAMRNARDIDGLIRALSDEDEFIRTQAALSLGALADPRAQEPLERIRSEDPSTSVREAAATAHKWVIGRLREVEAARRSP
;
A
#
# COMPACT_ATOMS: atom_id res chain seq x y z
N MET A 1 7.90 14.01 7.38
CA MET A 1 8.49 14.11 6.04
C MET A 1 9.51 13.00 5.87
N ALA A 2 9.00 11.81 5.56
CA ALA A 2 9.79 10.77 4.94
C ALA A 2 10.19 11.24 3.53
N THR A 3 11.32 10.75 3.04
CA THR A 3 11.78 11.00 1.66
C THR A 3 11.40 9.85 0.74
N GLU A 4 11.49 10.06 -0.57
CA GLU A 4 11.29 8.98 -1.55
C GLU A 4 12.23 7.78 -1.29
N ASP A 5 13.49 8.08 -0.96
CA ASP A 5 14.50 7.08 -0.60
C ASP A 5 14.10 6.27 0.64
N ASP A 6 13.45 6.91 1.62
CA ASP A 6 12.94 6.22 2.81
C ASP A 6 11.83 5.23 2.46
N ILE A 7 10.94 5.59 1.53
CA ILE A 7 9.86 4.70 1.07
C ILE A 7 10.44 3.48 0.35
N ASP A 8 11.43 3.70 -0.51
CA ASP A 8 12.12 2.61 -1.20
C ASP A 8 12.86 1.70 -0.22
N ALA A 9 13.53 2.25 0.79
CA ALA A 9 14.18 1.49 1.85
C ALA A 9 13.16 0.65 2.64
N MET A 10 12.04 1.23 3.06
CA MET A 10 10.97 0.51 3.77
C MET A 10 10.37 -0.59 2.91
N ARG A 11 10.13 -0.32 1.62
CA ARG A 11 9.63 -1.33 0.67
C ARG A 11 10.60 -2.50 0.53
N ASN A 12 11.89 -2.22 0.36
CA ASN A 12 12.93 -3.25 0.21
C ASN A 12 13.07 -4.08 1.50
N ALA A 13 12.98 -3.45 2.66
CA ALA A 13 12.99 -4.11 3.96
C ALA A 13 11.67 -4.83 4.30
N ARG A 14 10.62 -4.67 3.47
CA ARG A 14 9.24 -5.11 3.74
C ARG A 14 8.70 -4.57 5.06
N ASP A 15 9.09 -3.35 5.42
CA ASP A 15 8.61 -2.65 6.61
C ASP A 15 7.21 -2.09 6.37
N ILE A 16 6.21 -2.96 6.57
CA ILE A 16 4.80 -2.62 6.38
C ILE A 16 4.36 -1.54 7.36
N ASP A 17 4.82 -1.59 8.61
CA ASP A 17 4.42 -0.62 9.64
C ASP A 17 5.01 0.76 9.35
N GLY A 18 6.25 0.82 8.86
CA GLY A 18 6.88 2.04 8.35
C GLY A 18 6.10 2.64 7.18
N LEU A 19 5.76 1.81 6.18
CA LEU A 19 4.98 2.26 5.03
C LEU A 19 3.56 2.72 5.42
N ILE A 20 2.91 2.07 6.40
CA ILE A 20 1.60 2.51 6.92
C ILE A 20 1.73 3.88 7.58
N ARG A 21 2.79 4.15 8.33
CA ARG A 21 3.02 5.50 8.91
C ARG A 21 3.22 6.55 7.83
N ALA A 22 3.92 6.21 6.75
CA ALA A 22 4.16 7.12 5.63
C ALA A 22 2.88 7.50 4.86
N LEU A 23 1.79 6.73 4.98
CA LEU A 23 0.48 7.13 4.45
C LEU A 23 -0.11 8.38 5.13
N SER A 24 0.42 8.80 6.27
CA SER A 24 0.01 10.03 6.97
C SER A 24 1.01 11.18 6.78
N ASP A 25 1.94 11.07 5.83
CA ASP A 25 2.90 12.15 5.57
C ASP A 25 2.19 13.38 4.94
N GLU A 26 2.76 14.56 5.19
CA GLU A 26 2.21 15.82 4.70
C GLU A 26 2.30 15.93 3.18
N ASP A 27 3.36 15.34 2.60
CA ASP A 27 3.57 15.32 1.16
C ASP A 27 2.71 14.24 0.48
N GLU A 28 1.86 14.68 -0.47
CA GLU A 28 1.02 13.77 -1.24
C GLU A 28 1.81 12.78 -2.10
N PHE A 29 3.01 13.16 -2.53
CA PHE A 29 3.89 12.27 -3.29
C PHE A 29 4.36 11.11 -2.41
N ILE A 30 4.74 11.40 -1.16
CA ILE A 30 5.14 10.38 -0.19
C ILE A 30 3.97 9.46 0.16
N ARG A 31 2.78 10.01 0.41
CA ARG A 31 1.58 9.19 0.63
C ARG A 31 1.26 8.29 -0.56
N THR A 32 1.42 8.80 -1.78
CA THR A 32 1.23 8.04 -3.03
C THR A 32 2.22 6.89 -3.14
N GLN A 33 3.51 7.16 -2.94
CA GLN A 33 4.56 6.13 -3.01
C GLN A 33 4.40 5.07 -1.92
N ALA A 34 4.01 5.47 -0.70
CA ALA A 34 3.70 4.55 0.39
C ALA A 34 2.54 3.61 0.02
N ALA A 35 1.45 4.16 -0.54
CA ALA A 35 0.30 3.36 -0.97
C ALA A 35 0.67 2.35 -2.06
N LEU A 36 1.41 2.77 -3.08
CA LEU A 36 1.86 1.89 -4.16
C LEU A 36 2.82 0.81 -3.65
N SER A 37 3.73 1.17 -2.74
CA SER A 37 4.69 0.23 -2.14
C SER A 37 3.99 -0.85 -1.31
N LEU A 38 3.00 -0.46 -0.50
CA LEU A 38 2.14 -1.40 0.23
C LEU A 38 1.39 -2.35 -0.71
N GLY A 39 0.84 -1.82 -1.80
CA GLY A 39 0.21 -2.63 -2.84
C GLY A 39 1.15 -3.64 -3.50
N ALA A 40 2.38 -3.22 -3.82
CA ALA A 40 3.39 -4.07 -4.45
C ALA A 40 3.82 -5.22 -3.53
N LEU A 41 3.96 -4.93 -2.23
CA LEU A 41 4.24 -5.96 -1.22
C LEU A 41 3.06 -6.91 -1.01
N ALA A 42 1.85 -6.46 -1.32
CA ALA A 42 0.60 -7.22 -1.25
C ALA A 42 0.39 -7.88 0.12
N ASP A 43 0.83 -7.22 1.19
CA ASP A 43 0.66 -7.69 2.56
C ASP A 43 -0.80 -7.48 3.00
N PRO A 44 -1.48 -8.48 3.58
CA PRO A 44 -2.86 -8.32 4.04
C PRO A 44 -3.05 -7.20 5.07
N ARG A 45 -2.01 -6.88 5.85
CA ARG A 45 -2.03 -5.78 6.82
C ARG A 45 -2.20 -4.41 6.16
N ALA A 46 -1.89 -4.29 4.87
CA ALA A 46 -2.07 -3.06 4.12
C ALA A 46 -3.53 -2.81 3.69
N GLN A 47 -4.41 -3.80 3.79
CA GLN A 47 -5.78 -3.69 3.27
C GLN A 47 -6.56 -2.54 3.93
N GLU A 48 -6.71 -2.56 5.24
CA GLU A 48 -7.47 -1.55 5.99
C GLU A 48 -6.86 -0.13 5.85
N PRO A 49 -5.53 0.07 5.98
CA PRO A 49 -4.91 1.37 5.71
C PRO A 49 -5.16 1.90 4.30
N LEU A 50 -5.07 1.05 3.26
CA LEU A 50 -5.32 1.45 1.87
C LEU A 50 -6.78 1.81 1.63
N GLU A 51 -7.74 1.09 2.24
CA GLU A 51 -9.16 1.42 2.14
C GLU A 51 -9.50 2.77 2.79
N ARG A 52 -8.86 3.06 3.92
CA ARG A 52 -8.99 4.33 4.61
C ARG A 52 -8.48 5.48 3.74
N ILE A 53 -7.24 5.38 3.25
CA ILE A 53 -6.64 6.42 2.40
C ILE A 53 -7.43 6.64 1.11
N ARG A 54 -7.91 5.56 0.48
CA ARG A 54 -8.78 5.64 -0.70
C ARG A 54 -10.04 6.49 -0.46
N SER A 55 -10.52 6.57 0.78
CA SER A 55 -11.78 7.22 1.12
C SER A 55 -11.60 8.59 1.77
N GLU A 56 -10.56 8.75 2.58
CA GLU A 56 -10.34 9.92 3.44
C GLU A 56 -9.28 10.89 2.91
N ASP A 57 -8.37 10.47 2.00
CA ASP A 57 -7.28 11.34 1.57
C ASP A 57 -7.79 12.53 0.73
N PRO A 58 -7.32 13.76 0.99
CA PRO A 58 -7.73 14.94 0.23
C PRO A 58 -7.30 14.86 -1.26
N SER A 59 -6.17 14.23 -1.56
CA SER A 59 -5.62 14.16 -2.90
C SER A 59 -6.26 13.03 -3.72
N THR A 60 -6.80 13.39 -4.88
CA THR A 60 -7.38 12.40 -5.81
C THR A 60 -6.33 11.40 -6.28
N SER A 61 -5.09 11.85 -6.53
CA SER A 61 -3.99 10.99 -6.95
C SER A 61 -3.65 9.93 -5.91
N VAL A 62 -3.62 10.31 -4.63
CA VAL A 62 -3.38 9.37 -3.52
C VAL A 62 -4.54 8.36 -3.43
N ARG A 63 -5.79 8.81 -3.55
CA ARG A 63 -6.96 7.90 -3.53
C ARG A 63 -6.93 6.88 -4.67
N GLU A 64 -6.55 7.29 -5.88
CA GLU A 64 -6.42 6.41 -7.04
C GLU A 64 -5.27 5.40 -6.87
N ALA A 65 -4.14 5.84 -6.34
CA ALA A 65 -3.01 4.97 -6.01
C ALA A 65 -3.41 3.92 -4.97
N ALA A 66 -4.11 4.33 -3.90
CA ALA A 66 -4.63 3.42 -2.89
C ALA A 66 -5.66 2.43 -3.45
N ALA A 67 -6.54 2.87 -4.34
CA ALA A 67 -7.49 1.98 -5.03
C ALA A 67 -6.79 0.92 -5.90
N THR A 68 -5.72 1.31 -6.59
CA THR A 68 -4.92 0.41 -7.42
C THR A 68 -4.15 -0.59 -6.56
N ALA A 69 -3.46 -0.10 -5.52
CA ALA A 69 -2.76 -0.92 -4.56
C ALA A 69 -3.67 -1.95 -3.87
N HIS A 70 -4.88 -1.54 -3.48
CA HIS A 70 -5.87 -2.42 -2.88
C HIS A 70 -6.28 -3.58 -3.81
N LYS A 71 -6.40 -3.32 -5.12
CA LYS A 71 -6.66 -4.39 -6.11
C LYS A 71 -5.51 -5.39 -6.18
N TRP A 72 -4.26 -4.94 -6.07
CA TRP A 72 -3.09 -5.83 -6.06
C TRP A 72 -3.05 -6.72 -4.82
N VAL A 73 -3.36 -6.16 -3.64
CA VAL A 73 -3.46 -6.94 -2.38
C VAL A 73 -4.52 -8.03 -2.53
N ILE A 74 -5.73 -7.69 -3.01
CA ILE A 74 -6.81 -8.66 -3.21
C ILE A 74 -6.46 -9.68 -4.29
N GLY A 75 -5.84 -9.25 -5.39
CA GLY A 75 -5.41 -10.14 -6.47
C GLY A 75 -4.43 -11.21 -5.98
N ARG A 76 -3.44 -10.81 -5.19
CA ARG A 76 -2.47 -11.73 -4.57
C ARG A 76 -3.15 -12.71 -3.61
N LEU A 77 -4.08 -12.22 -2.78
CA LEU A 77 -4.83 -13.07 -1.86
C LEU A 77 -5.61 -14.17 -2.61
N ARG A 78 -6.24 -13.82 -3.73
CA ARG A 78 -6.94 -14.79 -4.59
C ARG A 78 -6.01 -15.83 -5.20
N GLU A 79 -4.79 -15.44 -5.59
CA GLU A 79 -3.78 -16.39 -6.07
C GLU A 79 -3.30 -17.34 -4.97
N VAL A 80 -3.06 -16.84 -3.75
CA VAL A 80 -2.65 -17.68 -2.61
C VAL A 80 -3.76 -18.66 -2.21
N GLU A 81 -5.03 -18.24 -2.24
CA GLU A 81 -6.18 -19.10 -2.00
C GLU A 81 -6.38 -20.13 -3.11
N ALA A 82 -6.18 -19.76 -4.38
CA ALA A 82 -6.25 -20.68 -5.52
C ALA A 82 -5.15 -21.75 -5.44
N ALA A 83 -3.92 -21.36 -5.05
CA ALA A 83 -2.82 -22.28 -4.84
C ALA A 83 -3.07 -23.26 -3.67
N ARG A 84 -3.82 -22.84 -2.63
CA ARG A 84 -4.22 -23.70 -1.51
C ARG A 84 -5.40 -24.64 -1.82
N ARG A 85 -6.14 -24.40 -2.90
CA ARG A 85 -7.28 -25.22 -3.33
C ARG A 85 -6.96 -26.17 -4.49
N SER A 86 -5.71 -26.25 -4.92
CA SER A 86 -5.27 -27.28 -5.86
C SER A 86 -5.12 -28.62 -5.10
N PRO A 87 -5.90 -29.66 -5.46
CA PRO A 87 -5.85 -30.98 -4.81
C PRO A 87 -4.59 -31.78 -5.14
#